data_AF-A0A1I3VPP6-F1
#
_entry.id   AF-A0A1I3VPP6-F1
#
_cell.length_a   1.000
_cell.length_b   1.000
_cell.length_c   1.000
_cell.angle_alpha   90.00
_cell.angle_beta   90.00
_cell.angle_gamma   90.00
#
_symmetry.space_group_name_H-M   'P 1'
#
loop_
_entity.id
_entity.type
_entity.pdbx_description
1 polymer ?
#
loop_
_entity_poly.entity_id
_entity_poly.type
_entity_poly.pdbx_seq_one_letter_code
_entity_poly.pdbx_strand_id
1 'polypeptide(L)'
;MSILKQFKDRYEATQEEEYSLEEYLAICKEDPAAYATAAERMLLAIGEPELVDTSLDPRLSRIFSNKVIKRYPEFSEFYGMEDAVENIVSFFRHAAQGLEEKKQILYLLGPVGSGKSSLAEKLKQLMQKVPFYAIKGSPVNESPLGLFDPAEDAHIL
;
A
#
# COMPACT_ATOMS: atom_id res chain seq x y z
N MET A 1 -14.63 8.63 25.51
CA MET A 1 -14.17 9.86 24.81
C MET A 1 -15.34 10.40 23.99
N SER A 2 -15.57 11.71 23.96
CA SER A 2 -16.70 12.33 23.22
C SER A 2 -16.50 12.18 21.70
N ILE A 3 -17.58 11.92 20.96
CA ILE A 3 -17.62 11.81 19.49
C ILE A 3 -17.01 13.05 18.81
N LEU A 4 -17.21 14.24 19.40
CA LEU A 4 -16.66 15.49 18.89
C LEU A 4 -15.13 15.52 18.94
N LYS A 5 -14.51 14.91 19.95
CA LYS A 5 -13.05 14.81 20.06
C LYS A 5 -12.49 13.90 18.96
N GLN A 6 -13.09 12.72 18.76
CA GLN A 6 -12.70 11.82 17.66
C GLN A 6 -12.91 12.41 16.26
N PHE A 7 -13.90 13.30 16.08
CA PHE A 7 -14.08 14.01 14.83
C PHE A 7 -12.98 15.05 14.62
N LYS A 8 -12.67 15.83 15.66
CA LYS A 8 -11.59 16.82 15.63
C LYS A 8 -10.23 16.18 15.37
N ASP A 9 -9.88 15.12 16.10
CA ASP A 9 -8.60 14.41 15.95
C ASP A 9 -8.43 13.84 14.53
N ARG A 10 -9.51 13.31 13.93
CA ARG A 10 -9.48 12.85 12.52
C ARG A 10 -9.32 14.00 11.53
N TYR A 11 -10.00 15.11 11.77
CA TYR A 11 -9.91 16.28 10.90
C TYR A 11 -8.50 16.87 10.91
N GLU A 12 -7.88 17.00 12.09
CA GLU A 12 -6.51 17.45 12.25
C GLU A 12 -5.53 16.49 11.57
N ALA A 13 -5.70 15.17 11.72
CA ALA A 13 -4.85 14.17 11.05
C ALA A 13 -4.96 14.15 9.51
N THR A 14 -6.00 14.77 8.93
CA THR A 14 -6.16 14.90 7.47
C THR A 14 -5.72 16.25 6.91
N GLN A 15 -5.29 17.18 7.77
CA GLN A 15 -4.75 18.45 7.32
C GLN A 15 -3.38 18.22 6.66
N GLU A 16 -3.12 18.95 5.58
CA GLU A 16 -1.78 19.02 5.02
C GLU A 16 -0.89 19.77 6.00
N GLU A 17 0.18 19.10 6.43
CA GLU A 17 1.20 19.69 7.28
C GLU A 17 2.38 20.14 6.41
N GLU A 18 2.87 21.34 6.68
CA GLU A 18 4.03 21.89 6.00
C GLU A 18 5.27 21.68 6.85
N TYR A 19 6.27 21.07 6.24
CA TYR A 19 7.57 20.82 6.83
C TYR A 19 8.65 21.54 6.03
N SER A 20 9.67 22.02 6.72
CA SER A 20 10.94 22.38 6.09
C SER A 20 11.66 21.14 5.56
N LEU A 21 12.61 21.34 4.64
CA LEU A 21 13.42 20.25 4.11
C LEU A 21 14.23 19.55 5.22
N GLU A 22 14.72 20.31 6.19
CA GLU A 22 15.50 19.81 7.33
C GLU A 22 14.65 18.91 8.24
N GLU A 23 13.40 19.29 8.52
CA GLU A 23 12.46 18.47 9.28
C GLU A 23 12.10 17.18 8.53
N TYR A 24 11.87 17.27 7.22
CA TYR A 24 11.65 16.09 6.39
C TYR A 24 12.84 15.12 6.43
N LEU A 25 14.07 15.61 6.28
CA LEU A 25 15.27 14.78 6.38
C LEU A 25 15.44 14.17 7.77
N ALA A 26 15.04 14.87 8.83
CA ALA A 26 15.03 14.31 10.18
C ALA A 26 14.02 13.15 10.29
N ILE A 27 12.82 13.30 9.73
CA ILE A 27 11.81 12.23 9.66
C ILE A 27 12.37 11.02 8.89
N CYS A 28 13.03 11.23 7.74
CA CYS A 28 13.62 10.13 6.96
C CYS A 28 14.65 9.28 7.72
N LYS A 29 15.33 9.86 8.72
CA LYS A 29 16.28 9.11 9.56
C LYS A 29 15.59 8.14 10.53
N GLU A 30 14.37 8.47 10.94
CA GLU A 30 13.61 7.71 11.94
C GLU A 30 12.61 6.75 11.28
N ASP A 31 11.98 7.18 10.19
CA ASP A 31 10.90 6.45 9.52
C ASP A 31 11.18 6.25 8.02
N PRO A 32 11.55 5.03 7.61
CA PRO A 32 11.70 4.66 6.20
C PRO A 32 10.41 4.84 5.37
N ALA A 33 9.23 4.86 5.99
CA ALA A 33 7.98 5.09 5.27
C ALA A 33 7.90 6.50 4.66
N ALA A 34 8.67 7.46 5.18
CA ALA A 34 8.71 8.84 4.68
C ALA A 34 9.24 8.97 3.25
N TYR A 35 10.06 8.02 2.80
CA TYR A 35 10.58 7.94 1.42
C TYR A 35 10.14 6.67 0.69
N ALA A 36 9.17 5.93 1.25
CA ALA A 36 8.64 4.73 0.62
C ALA A 36 7.95 5.04 -0.71
N THR A 37 8.22 4.20 -1.70
CA THR A 37 7.55 4.20 -3.00
C THR A 37 6.07 3.86 -2.88
N ALA A 38 5.28 4.14 -3.93
CA ALA A 38 3.86 3.78 -3.95
C ALA A 38 3.62 2.27 -3.73
N ALA A 39 4.51 1.41 -4.24
CA ALA A 39 4.40 -0.04 -4.05
C ALA A 39 4.67 -0.46 -2.60
N GLU A 40 5.72 0.10 -1.98
CA GLU A 40 6.04 -0.16 -0.56
C GLU A 40 4.91 0.33 0.35
N ARG A 41 4.39 1.54 0.12
CA ARG A 41 3.24 2.06 0.88
C ARG A 41 2.00 1.18 0.73
N MET A 42 1.75 0.64 -0.47
CA MET A 42 0.65 -0.30 -0.68
C MET A 42 0.84 -1.59 0.14
N LEU A 43 2.06 -2.14 0.19
CA LEU A 43 2.35 -3.33 1.01
C LEU A 43 2.16 -3.04 2.50
N LEU A 44 2.65 -1.89 2.98
CA LEU A 44 2.44 -1.43 4.36
C LEU A 44 0.94 -1.33 4.68
N ALA A 45 0.14 -0.80 3.76
CA ALA A 45 -1.31 -0.67 3.93
C ALA A 45 -2.06 -2.01 3.90
N ILE A 46 -1.63 -2.96 3.06
CA ILE A 46 -2.20 -4.31 2.94
C ILE A 46 -1.88 -5.14 4.18
N GLY A 47 -0.66 -5.02 4.71
CA GLY A 47 -0.17 -5.75 5.85
C GLY A 47 0.18 -7.21 5.56
N GLU A 48 0.41 -7.96 6.64
CA GLU A 48 0.85 -9.36 6.57
C GLU A 48 -0.32 -10.33 6.34
N PRO A 49 -0.10 -11.43 5.59
CA PRO A 49 -1.11 -12.46 5.41
C PRO A 49 -1.16 -13.43 6.57
N GLU A 50 -2.37 -13.95 6.82
CA GLU A 50 -2.59 -15.17 7.57
C GLU A 50 -2.41 -16.39 6.64
N LEU A 51 -1.63 -17.37 7.08
CA LEU A 51 -1.48 -18.64 6.37
C LEU A 51 -2.61 -19.58 6.76
N VAL A 52 -3.39 -20.01 5.77
CA VAL A 52 -4.54 -20.89 5.97
C VAL A 52 -4.25 -22.24 5.32
N ASP A 53 -4.12 -23.27 6.14
CA ASP A 53 -4.09 -24.65 5.67
C ASP A 53 -5.51 -25.10 5.31
N THR A 54 -5.78 -25.20 4.00
CA THR A 54 -7.11 -25.54 3.51
C THR A 54 -7.47 -27.01 3.69
N SER A 55 -6.52 -27.89 4.02
CA SER A 55 -6.80 -29.30 4.31
C SER A 55 -7.63 -29.51 5.58
N LEU A 56 -7.58 -28.54 6.50
CA LEU A 56 -8.29 -28.57 7.79
C LEU A 56 -9.78 -28.24 7.67
N ASP A 57 -10.22 -27.68 6.53
CA ASP A 57 -11.61 -27.31 6.26
C ASP A 57 -12.12 -28.05 5.01
N PRO A 58 -13.14 -28.92 5.10
CA PRO A 58 -13.64 -29.69 3.95
C PRO A 58 -14.14 -28.86 2.77
N ARG A 59 -14.60 -27.62 2.99
CA ARG A 59 -15.02 -26.71 1.92
C ARG A 59 -13.80 -26.08 1.26
N LEU A 60 -12.86 -25.56 2.04
CA LEU A 60 -11.65 -24.93 1.49
C LEU A 60 -10.75 -25.96 0.80
N SER A 61 -10.66 -27.17 1.34
CA SER A 61 -9.97 -28.33 0.75
C SER A 61 -10.41 -28.57 -0.69
N ARG A 62 -11.72 -28.54 -0.96
CA ARG A 62 -12.28 -28.75 -2.30
C ARG A 62 -12.01 -27.59 -3.26
N ILE A 63 -12.02 -26.36 -2.76
CA ILE A 63 -11.82 -25.15 -3.57
C ILE A 63 -10.34 -24.99 -3.93
N PHE A 64 -9.46 -25.14 -2.95
CA PHE A 64 -8.02 -24.85 -3.07
C PHE A 64 -7.14 -26.10 -3.16
N SER A 65 -7.75 -27.29 -3.28
CA SER A 65 -7.04 -28.57 -3.43
C SER A 65 -5.99 -28.82 -2.34
N ASN A 66 -6.39 -28.62 -1.07
CA ASN A 66 -5.53 -28.79 0.12
C ASN A 66 -4.25 -27.92 0.13
N LYS A 67 -4.19 -26.84 -0.65
CA LYS A 67 -3.05 -25.91 -0.62
C LYS A 67 -3.06 -25.06 0.65
N VAL A 68 -1.89 -24.62 1.10
CA VAL A 68 -1.79 -23.50 2.03
C VAL A 68 -1.94 -22.22 1.22
N ILE A 69 -2.88 -21.37 1.61
CA ILE A 69 -3.14 -20.08 0.96
C ILE A 69 -2.80 -18.93 1.91
N LYS A 70 -2.55 -17.75 1.34
CA LYS A 70 -2.42 -16.50 2.09
C LYS A 70 -3.74 -15.76 2.07
N ARG A 71 -4.20 -15.32 3.22
CA ARG A 71 -5.36 -14.42 3.36
C ARG A 71 -4.92 -13.13 4.00
N TYR A 72 -5.25 -12.02 3.35
CA TYR A 72 -4.93 -10.69 3.85
C TYR A 72 -6.19 -10.13 4.53
N PRO A 73 -6.14 -9.71 5.82
CA PRO A 73 -7.31 -9.22 6.55
C PRO A 73 -8.04 -8.08 5.85
N GLU A 74 -7.30 -7.20 5.18
CA GLU A 74 -7.85 -6.10 4.39
C GLU A 74 -8.77 -6.56 3.25
N PHE A 75 -8.61 -7.78 2.76
CA PHE A 75 -9.42 -8.34 1.68
C PHE A 75 -10.41 -9.41 2.17
N SER A 76 -10.72 -9.46 3.46
CA SER A 76 -11.63 -10.45 4.07
C SER A 76 -13.05 -10.46 3.48
N GLU A 77 -13.49 -9.34 2.89
CA GLU A 77 -14.79 -9.21 2.21
C GLU A 77 -14.80 -9.77 0.77
N PHE A 78 -13.62 -10.12 0.21
CA PHE A 78 -13.46 -10.60 -1.16
C PHE A 78 -13.42 -12.13 -1.23
N TYR A 79 -14.59 -12.74 -1.04
CA TYR A 79 -14.74 -14.20 -1.04
C TYR A 79 -14.42 -14.83 -2.41
N GLY A 80 -13.57 -15.86 -2.42
CA GLY A 80 -13.22 -16.60 -3.64
C GLY A 80 -12.23 -15.85 -4.55
N MET A 81 -11.66 -14.75 -4.06
CA MET A 81 -10.66 -13.96 -4.79
C MET A 81 -9.24 -14.11 -4.21
N GLU A 82 -9.01 -15.08 -3.32
CA GLU A 82 -7.72 -15.25 -2.62
C GLU A 82 -6.52 -15.33 -3.59
N ASP A 83 -6.62 -16.12 -4.66
CA ASP A 83 -5.55 -16.22 -5.67
C ASP A 83 -5.35 -14.90 -6.43
N ALA A 84 -6.43 -14.18 -6.75
CA ALA A 84 -6.35 -12.88 -7.42
C ALA A 84 -5.72 -11.82 -6.51
N VAL A 85 -6.07 -11.82 -5.22
CA VAL A 85 -5.47 -10.94 -4.21
C VAL A 85 -3.98 -11.27 -4.06
N GLU A 86 -3.60 -12.54 -3.93
CA GLU A 86 -2.17 -12.91 -3.83
C GLU A 86 -1.38 -12.45 -5.06
N ASN A 87 -1.93 -12.57 -6.27
CA ASN A 87 -1.28 -12.06 -7.48
C ASN A 87 -1.08 -10.52 -7.43
N ILE A 88 -2.06 -9.77 -6.93
CA ILE A 88 -1.96 -8.32 -6.75
C ILE A 88 -0.90 -7.98 -5.70
N VAL A 89 -0.91 -8.67 -4.55
CA VAL A 89 0.10 -8.43 -3.51
C VAL A 89 1.49 -8.80 -4.01
N SER A 90 1.63 -9.88 -4.78
CA SER A 90 2.90 -10.28 -5.40
C SER A 90 3.40 -9.22 -6.38
N PHE A 91 2.50 -8.64 -7.18
CA PHE A 91 2.84 -7.51 -8.07
C PHE A 91 3.46 -6.35 -7.29
N PHE A 92 2.82 -5.91 -6.21
CA PHE A 92 3.37 -4.83 -5.37
C PHE A 92 4.66 -5.24 -4.67
N ARG A 93 4.78 -6.50 -4.22
CA ARG A 93 6.00 -7.05 -3.61
C ARG A 93 7.18 -6.97 -4.55
N HIS A 94 7.01 -7.39 -5.80
CA HIS A 94 8.06 -7.31 -6.81
C HIS A 94 8.38 -5.86 -7.19
N ALA A 95 7.36 -5.00 -7.35
CA ALA A 95 7.55 -3.58 -7.65
C ALA A 95 8.33 -2.84 -6.54
N ALA A 96 8.03 -3.14 -5.27
CA ALA A 96 8.75 -2.60 -4.11
C ALA A 96 10.23 -3.01 -4.09
N GLN A 97 10.54 -4.22 -4.58
CA GLN A 97 11.92 -4.70 -4.72
C GLN A 97 12.66 -4.10 -5.93
N GLY A 98 12.03 -3.21 -6.70
CA GLY A 98 12.62 -2.61 -7.89
C GLY A 98 12.68 -3.53 -9.10
N LEU A 99 11.90 -4.62 -9.10
CA LEU A 99 11.79 -5.54 -10.24
C LEU A 99 10.98 -4.93 -11.39
N GLU A 100 10.78 -5.70 -12.47
CA GLU A 100 10.16 -5.23 -13.71
C GLU A 100 8.75 -4.67 -13.50
N GLU A 101 8.00 -5.21 -12.53
CA GLU A 101 6.66 -4.77 -12.14
C GLU A 101 6.60 -3.28 -11.78
N LYS A 102 7.72 -2.67 -11.33
CA LYS A 102 7.82 -1.23 -11.08
C LYS A 102 7.49 -0.38 -12.33
N LYS A 103 7.69 -0.93 -13.53
CA LYS A 103 7.44 -0.26 -14.82
C LYS A 103 6.15 -0.70 -15.48
N GLN A 104 5.39 -1.58 -14.85
CA GLN A 104 4.17 -2.17 -15.40
C GLN A 104 2.92 -1.52 -14.81
N ILE A 105 1.78 -1.71 -15.50
CA ILE A 105 0.48 -1.24 -15.06
C ILE A 105 -0.35 -2.46 -14.65
N LEU A 106 -0.91 -2.43 -13.45
CA LEU A 106 -1.84 -3.45 -12.97
C LEU A 106 -3.17 -3.35 -13.74
N TYR A 107 -3.49 -4.38 -14.52
CA TYR A 107 -4.73 -4.47 -15.29
C TYR A 107 -5.65 -5.57 -14.75
N LEU A 108 -6.80 -5.17 -14.20
CA LEU A 108 -7.81 -6.10 -13.68
C LEU A 108 -8.73 -6.56 -14.83
N LEU A 109 -8.51 -7.78 -15.35
CA LEU A 109 -9.31 -8.37 -16.43
C LEU A 109 -10.35 -9.36 -15.87
N GLY A 110 -11.58 -9.32 -16.40
CA GLY A 110 -12.63 -10.28 -16.05
C GLY A 110 -14.04 -9.89 -16.52
N PRO A 111 -15.02 -10.81 -16.46
CA PRO A 111 -16.39 -10.57 -16.91
C PRO A 111 -17.11 -9.53 -16.06
N VAL A 112 -18.20 -8.94 -16.56
CA VAL A 112 -19.01 -7.98 -15.78
C VAL A 112 -19.49 -8.61 -14.46
N GLY A 113 -19.54 -7.81 -13.39
CA GLY A 113 -19.96 -8.29 -12.06
C GLY A 113 -18.91 -9.05 -11.26
N SER A 114 -17.70 -9.30 -11.79
CA SER A 114 -16.65 -10.07 -11.09
C SER A 114 -15.90 -9.31 -9.97
N GLY A 115 -16.49 -8.27 -9.38
CA GLY A 115 -15.89 -7.52 -8.26
C GLY A 115 -14.69 -6.62 -8.59
N LYS A 116 -14.29 -6.46 -9.86
CA LYS A 116 -13.12 -5.65 -10.28
C LYS A 116 -13.12 -4.22 -9.73
N SER A 117 -14.25 -3.52 -9.87
CA SER A 117 -14.39 -2.15 -9.38
C SER A 117 -14.30 -2.08 -7.86
N SER A 118 -14.87 -3.06 -7.15
CA SER A 118 -14.77 -3.16 -5.70
C SER A 118 -13.32 -3.36 -5.25
N LEU A 119 -12.56 -4.21 -5.95
CA LEU A 119 -11.15 -4.45 -5.67
C LEU A 119 -10.29 -3.21 -5.94
N ALA A 120 -10.55 -2.51 -7.05
CA ALA A 120 -9.88 -1.25 -7.35
C ALA A 120 -10.18 -0.17 -6.30
N GLU A 121 -11.42 -0.06 -5.84
CA GLU A 121 -11.77 0.89 -4.76
C GLU A 121 -11.11 0.50 -3.44
N LYS A 122 -11.02 -0.80 -3.12
CA LYS A 122 -10.29 -1.27 -1.94
C LYS A 122 -8.80 -0.91 -2.01
N LEU A 123 -8.15 -1.12 -3.15
CA LEU A 123 -6.75 -0.70 -3.35
C LEU A 123 -6.59 0.82 -3.19
N LYS A 124 -7.52 1.61 -3.73
CA LYS A 124 -7.53 3.07 -3.55
C LYS A 124 -7.69 3.46 -2.09
N GLN A 125 -8.54 2.78 -1.32
CA GLN A 125 -8.68 3.01 0.12
C GLN A 125 -7.40 2.66 0.88
N LEU A 126 -6.75 1.55 0.53
CA LEU A 126 -5.47 1.14 1.11
C LEU A 126 -4.37 2.15 0.83
N MET A 127 -4.29 2.68 -0.40
CA MET A 127 -3.32 3.71 -0.76
C MET A 127 -3.45 4.99 0.07
N GLN A 128 -4.64 5.27 0.63
CA GLN A 128 -4.87 6.43 1.50
C GLN A 128 -4.48 6.20 2.97
N LYS A 129 -4.15 4.97 3.37
CA LYS A 129 -3.80 4.66 4.77
C LYS A 129 -2.39 5.09 5.15
N VAL A 130 -1.48 5.12 4.18
CA VAL A 130 -0.07 5.47 4.41
C VAL A 130 0.20 6.82 3.78
N PRO A 131 0.51 7.86 4.57
CA PRO A 131 0.79 9.19 4.04
C PRO A 131 2.07 9.19 3.21
N PHE A 132 2.27 10.28 2.48
CA PHE A 132 3.51 10.52 1.74
C PHE A 132 3.82 12.01 1.76
N TYR A 133 5.09 12.34 1.56
CA TYR A 133 5.57 13.73 1.52
C TYR A 133 5.77 14.16 0.07
N ALA A 134 5.42 15.41 -0.22
CA ALA A 134 5.56 16.00 -1.54
C ALA A 134 6.04 17.45 -1.43
N ILE A 135 6.72 17.93 -2.48
CA ILE A 135 7.10 19.34 -2.58
C ILE A 135 5.83 20.19 -2.68
N LYS A 136 5.68 21.14 -1.76
CA LYS A 136 4.55 22.08 -1.74
C LYS A 136 4.42 22.80 -3.08
N GLY A 137 3.23 22.75 -3.68
CA GLY A 137 2.94 23.38 -4.97
C GLY A 137 3.42 22.59 -6.19
N SER A 138 3.98 21.39 -6.02
CA SER A 138 4.30 20.50 -7.14
C SER A 138 3.02 20.02 -7.82
N PRO A 139 2.87 20.18 -9.15
CA PRO A 139 1.67 19.72 -9.87
C PRO A 139 1.58 18.19 -9.99
N VAL A 140 2.69 17.50 -9.70
CA VAL A 140 2.82 16.04 -9.84
C VAL A 140 3.14 15.36 -8.51
N ASN A 141 3.09 16.10 -7.40
CA ASN A 141 3.41 15.62 -6.05
C ASN A 141 4.79 14.94 -5.98
N GLU A 142 5.81 15.64 -6.49
CA GLU A 142 7.20 15.13 -6.51
C GLU A 142 7.75 14.93 -5.10
N SER A 143 8.55 13.88 -4.91
CA SER A 143 9.21 13.60 -3.63
C SER A 143 10.17 14.73 -3.26
N PRO A 144 10.25 15.17 -1.99
CA PRO A 144 11.24 16.15 -1.56
C PRO A 144 12.69 15.69 -1.78
N LEU A 145 12.95 14.37 -1.83
CA LEU A 145 14.27 13.84 -2.17
C LEU A 145 14.69 14.12 -3.62
N GLY A 146 13.76 14.51 -4.50
CA GLY A 146 14.07 14.94 -5.86
C GLY A 146 14.86 16.26 -5.94
N LEU A 147 15.02 16.97 -4.83
CA LEU A 147 15.86 18.17 -4.74
C LEU A 147 17.36 17.87 -4.70
N PHE A 148 17.75 16.60 -4.50
CA PHE A 148 19.13 16.17 -4.37
C PHE A 148 19.59 15.39 -5.59
N ASP A 149 20.86 15.55 -5.97
CA ASP A 149 21.50 14.72 -6.97
C ASP A 149 22.14 13.50 -6.28
N PRO A 150 21.74 12.25 -6.60
CA PRO A 150 22.32 11.07 -5.97
C PRO A 150 23.83 10.91 -6.14
N ALA A 151 24.43 11.46 -7.20
CA ALA A 151 25.86 11.39 -7.44
C ALA A 151 26.65 12.42 -6.61
N GLU A 152 26.06 13.58 -6.34
CA GLU A 152 26.70 14.67 -5.60
C GLU A 152 26.36 14.60 -4.10
N ASP A 153 25.12 14.34 -3.73
CA ASP A 153 24.61 14.57 -2.38
C ASP A 153 24.46 13.29 -1.54
N ALA A 154 24.46 12.09 -2.12
CA ALA A 154 24.16 10.86 -1.38
C ALA A 154 25.12 10.56 -0.20
N HIS A 155 26.34 11.12 -0.23
CA HIS A 155 27.34 10.92 0.82
C HIS A 155 27.19 11.88 2.01
N ILE A 156 26.37 12.92 1.89
CA ILE A 156 26.10 13.92 2.93
C ILE A 156 24.71 13.79 3.55
N LEU A 157 23.85 12.92 2.99
CA LEU A 157 22.51 12.58 3.47
C LEU A 157 22.55 11.40 4.45
#